data_AF-A0A9D4IDF1-F1
#
_entry.id   AF-A0A9D4IDF1-F1
#
_cell.length_a   1.000
_cell.length_b   1.000
_cell.length_c   1.000
_cell.angle_alpha   90.00
_cell.angle_beta   90.00
_cell.angle_gamma   90.00
#
_symmetry.space_group_name_H-M   'P 1'
#
loop_
_entity.id
_entity.type
_entity.pdbx_description
1 polymer ?
#
loop_
_entity_poly.entity_id
_entity_poly.type
_entity_poly.pdbx_seq_one_letter_code
_entity_poly.pdbx_strand_id
1 'polypeptide(L)' 'MFSSGSNRRTFIESTLTFLRRYGFNGIDLDWEYPGSRGGQASDKENYVRLVEVSPTILHTHV' A
#
# COMPACT_ATOMS: atom_id res chain seq x y z
N MET A 1 0.20 -6.39 8.58
CA MET A 1 -0.79 -5.85 7.62
C MET A 1 -0.58 -6.39 6.21
N PHE A 2 0.64 -6.33 5.66
CA PHE A 2 0.88 -6.58 4.22
C PHE A 2 1.27 -8.02 3.84
N SER A 3 1.18 -8.99 4.74
CA SER A 3 1.57 -10.39 4.49
C SER A 3 0.66 -11.13 3.50
N SER A 4 -0.62 -10.73 3.38
CA SER A 4 -1.58 -11.34 2.46
C SER A 4 -1.96 -10.41 1.31
N GLY A 5 -2.26 -10.99 0.14
CA GLY A 5 -2.77 -10.23 -1.01
C GLY A 5 -4.09 -9.54 -0.73
N SER A 6 -5.00 -10.21 -0.02
CA SER A 6 -6.30 -9.65 0.38
C SER A 6 -6.11 -8.38 1.22
N ASN A 7 -5.23 -8.41 2.23
CA ASN A 7 -5.02 -7.25 3.09
C ASN A 7 -4.36 -6.08 2.34
N ARG A 8 -3.42 -6.37 1.42
CA ARG A 8 -2.84 -5.33 0.55
C ARG A 8 -3.92 -4.68 -0.32
N ARG A 9 -4.83 -5.47 -0.89
CA ARG A 9 -5.96 -4.97 -1.66
C ARG A 9 -6.89 -4.09 -0.81
N THR A 10 -7.29 -4.56 0.37
CA THR A 10 -8.13 -3.79 1.29
C THR A 10 -7.48 -2.47 1.69
N PHE A 11 -6.16 -2.45 1.96
CA PHE A 11 -5.43 -1.22 2.25
C PHE A 11 -5.47 -0.24 1.06
N ILE A 12 -5.28 -0.70 -0.17
CA ILE A 12 -5.30 0.17 -1.35
C ILE A 12 -6.70 0.72 -1.61
N GLU A 13 -7.74 -0.11 -1.52
CA GLU A 13 -9.13 0.31 -1.72
C GLU A 13 -9.59 1.34 -0.67
N SER A 14 -9.21 1.13 0.61
CA SER A 14 -9.53 2.08 1.67
C SER A 14 -8.74 3.38 1.53
N THR A 15 -7.47 3.31 1.15
CA THR A 15 -6.62 4.48 0.87
C THR A 15 -7.20 5.30 -0.28
N LEU A 16 -7.57 4.66 -1.40
CA LEU A 16 -8.17 5.35 -2.54
C LEU A 16 -9.47 6.07 -2.14
N THR A 17 -10.31 5.40 -1.35
CA THR A 17 -11.54 5.99 -0.82
C THR A 17 -11.24 7.22 0.03
N PHE A 18 -10.23 7.14 0.90
CA PHE A 18 -9.79 8.26 1.73
C PHE A 18 -9.26 9.43 0.89
N LEU A 19 -8.33 9.16 -0.04
CA LEU A 19 -7.73 10.19 -0.90
C LEU A 19 -8.81 10.93 -1.71
N ARG A 20 -9.74 10.20 -2.33
CA ARG A 20 -10.87 10.78 -3.08
C ARG A 20 -11.79 11.60 -2.19
N ARG A 21 -12.11 11.11 -0.99
CA ARG A 21 -12.98 11.81 -0.04
C ARG A 21 -12.44 13.19 0.36
N TYR A 22 -11.13 13.32 0.45
CA TYR A 22 -10.48 14.54 0.93
C TYR A 22 -9.72 15.31 -0.16
N GLY A 23 -9.82 14.90 -1.43
CA GLY A 23 -9.23 15.62 -2.55
C GLY A 23 -7.70 15.52 -2.66
N PHE A 24 -7.08 14.48 -2.08
CA PHE A 24 -5.64 14.25 -2.22
C PHE A 24 -5.30 13.62 -3.58
N ASN A 25 -4.15 13.99 -4.14
CA ASN A 25 -3.68 13.45 -5.42
C ASN A 25 -2.75 12.24 -5.30
N GLY A 26 -2.42 11.81 -4.09
CA GLY A 26 -1.51 10.69 -3.88
C GLY A 26 -1.29 10.39 -2.40
N ILE A 27 -0.51 9.35 -2.15
CA ILE A 27 -0.06 8.91 -0.84
C ILE A 27 1.45 8.73 -0.87
N ASP A 28 2.10 9.10 0.22
CA ASP A 28 3.49 8.75 0.49
C ASP A 28 3.54 7.57 1.47
N LEU A 29 4.42 6.60 1.22
CA LEU A 29 4.51 5.36 2.01
C LEU A 29 5.77 5.39 2.89
N ASP A 30 5.62 5.94 4.09
CA ASP A 30 6.70 6.09 5.07
C ASP A 30 6.68 4.95 6.13
N TRP A 31 7.08 3.74 5.72
CA TRP A 31 7.24 2.61 6.64
C TRP A 31 8.71 2.49 7.07
N GLU A 32 8.98 2.66 8.36
CA GLU A 32 10.31 2.53 8.96
C GLU A 32 10.49 1.29 9.84
N TYR A 33 11.12 0.22 9.38
CA TYR A 33 11.46 -0.10 7.99
C TYR A 33 10.98 -1.52 7.70
N PRO A 34 10.64 -1.86 6.44
CA PRO A 34 10.31 -3.23 6.09
C PRO A 34 11.46 -4.17 6.47
N GLY A 35 11.19 -5.12 7.37
CA GLY A 35 12.16 -6.09 7.87
C GLY A 35 13.09 -5.59 8.97
N SER A 36 12.79 -4.44 9.59
CA SER A 36 13.52 -3.91 10.75
C SER A 36 12.55 -3.38 11.80
N ARG A 37 13.07 -2.98 12.98
CA ARG A 37 12.29 -2.41 14.09
C ARG A 37 11.09 -3.28 14.51
N GLY A 38 11.29 -4.60 14.55
CA GLY A 38 10.24 -5.58 14.89
C GLY A 38 9.51 -6.16 13.66
N GLY A 39 9.87 -5.75 12.45
CA GLY A 39 9.41 -6.37 11.20
C GLY A 39 10.06 -7.74 10.93
N GLN A 40 9.45 -8.50 10.03
CA GLN A 40 9.92 -9.80 9.57
C GLN A 40 10.72 -9.64 8.27
N ALA A 41 11.67 -10.54 8.00
CA ALA A 41 12.44 -10.51 6.75
C ALA A 41 11.53 -10.43 5.50
N SER A 42 10.38 -11.11 5.54
CA SER A 42 9.38 -11.13 4.46
C SER A 42 8.68 -9.78 4.21
N ASP A 43 8.82 -8.81 5.10
CA ASP A 43 8.24 -7.47 4.93
C ASP A 43 8.89 -6.73 3.76
N LYS A 44 10.14 -7.05 3.40
CA LYS A 44 10.79 -6.50 2.21
C LYS A 44 10.02 -6.89 0.95
N GLU A 45 9.75 -8.18 0.75
CA GLU A 45 8.98 -8.66 -0.40
C GLU A 45 7.52 -8.20 -0.34
N ASN A 46 6.93 -8.14 0.85
CA ASN A 46 5.57 -7.64 1.01
C ASN A 46 5.43 -6.15 0.70
N TYR A 47 6.45 -5.34 0.99
CA TYR A 47 6.50 -3.93 0.60
C TYR A 47 6.57 -3.77 -0.92
N VAL A 48 7.44 -4.55 -1.60
CA VAL A 48 7.49 -4.56 -3.07
C VAL A 48 6.11 -4.92 -3.66
N ARG A 49 5.48 -5.99 -3.16
CA ARG A 49 4.13 -6.41 -3.61
C ARG A 49 3.06 -5.37 -3.33
N LEU A 50 3.18 -4.57 -2.26
CA LEU A 50 2.27 -3.47 -1.97
C LEU A 50 2.41 -2.37 -3.03
N VAL A 51 3.66 -2.00 -3.35
CA VAL A 51 3.96 -0.98 -4.35
C VAL A 51 3.58 -1.44 -5.75
N GLU A 52 3.73 -2.72 -6.13
CA GLU A 52 3.31 -3.21 -7.46
C GLU A 52 1.79 -3.19 -7.69
N VAL A 53 1.00 -3.45 -6.64
CA VAL A 53 -0.48 -3.46 -6.75
C VAL A 53 -1.05 -2.04 -6.80
N SER A 54 -0.35 -1.05 -6.24
CA SER A 54 -0.83 0.34 -6.12
C SER A 54 -0.98 1.09 -7.48
N PRO A 55 -0.02 1.07 -8.42
CA PRO A 55 -0.12 1.71 -9.74
C PRO A 55 -1.31 1.20 -10.55
N THR A 56 -1.56 -0.11 -10.48
CA THR A 56 -2.66 -0.76 -11.20
C THR A 56 -4.03 -0.22 -10.79
N ILE A 57 -4.18 0.25 -9.55
CA ILE A 57 -5.45 0.76 -8.99
C ILE A 57 -5.51 2.30 -8.99
N LEU A 58 -4.38 3.00 -8.91
CA LEU A 58 -4.33 4.47 -8.89
C LEU A 58 -4.47 5.12 -10.28
N HIS A 59 -4.28 4.36 -11.36
CA HIS A 59 -4.37 4.90 -12.73
C HIS A 59 -5.70 4.59 -13.46
N THR A 60 -6.63 3.84 -12.87
CA THR A 60 -7.72 3.24 -13.64
C THR A 60 -8.95 4.13 -13.89
N HIS A 61 -9.02 5.39 -13.48
CA HIS A 61 -10.20 6.25 -13.76
C HIS A 61 -9.77 7.64 -14.27
N VAL A 62 -9.56 7.71 -15.59
CA VAL A 62 -9.85 8.87 -16.44
C VAL A 62 -10.76 8.42 -17.56
#